data_AF-A0A368L2B1-F1
#
_entry.id   AF-A0A368L2B1-F1
#
_cell.length_a   1.000
_cell.length_b   1.000
_cell.length_c   1.000
_cell.angle_alpha   90.00
_cell.angle_beta   90.00
_cell.angle_gamma   90.00
#
_symmetry.space_group_name_H-M   'P 1'
#
loop_
_entity.id
_entity.type
_entity.pdbx_description
1 polymer ?
#
loop_
_entity_poly.entity_id
_entity_poly.type
_entity_poly.pdbx_seq_one_letter_code
_entity_poly.pdbx_strand_id
1 'polypeptide(L)'
;MAIVAHARPFVIGVDTHARNHAVSILACPTGEIVDEAQFPATAAGLSRAVSWAGRRTGGDVTVLWVIEGTGTYGARLRAVAADTGYTVVEAPRINARANRTIGKSDPLDARRIAAAALPLHETQLREPRADDGVRAAVKVLLASRDHMSTERTATINALTALLRVVDLGIDARRPLTQAQIDATAAWRARHEALATATARGEATRLAKRVAALDKELKDITKRITDLVRQSPAGGLLDQPGIGPVTAAVALTSWSHLGRIRSEAAFASLAGASPIPASSGNTVRHRINRGGDRRLNRALHMAIVTRMRMDPRTRAYVERRTAEGRTLREIRRCLKRYLAREIYRHLTTAARAQLTA
;
A
#
# COMPACT_ATOMS: atom_id res chain seq x y z
N MET A 1 10.39 18.38 22.73
CA MET A 1 10.58 17.10 21.99
C MET A 1 12.00 17.06 21.48
N ALA A 2 12.72 15.97 21.72
CA ALA A 2 14.12 15.87 21.32
C ALA A 2 14.26 15.85 19.79
N ILE A 3 15.30 16.50 19.29
CA ILE A 3 15.74 16.46 17.89
C ILE A 3 16.66 15.26 17.74
N VAL A 4 16.57 14.50 16.64
CA VAL A 4 17.36 13.29 16.41
C VAL A 4 18.85 13.54 16.61
N ALA A 5 19.39 14.63 16.07
CA ALA A 5 20.79 15.02 16.24
C ALA A 5 21.23 15.20 17.70
N HIS A 6 20.31 15.49 18.62
CA HIS A 6 20.59 15.66 20.06
C HIS A 6 20.15 14.45 20.91
N ALA A 7 19.43 13.50 20.32
CA ALA A 7 18.84 12.36 21.01
C ALA A 7 19.55 11.03 20.72
N ARG A 8 20.36 10.99 19.65
CA ARG A 8 21.00 9.78 19.13
C ARG A 8 22.50 10.02 19.04
N PRO A 9 23.35 9.00 19.27
CA PRO A 9 24.80 9.13 19.12
C PRO A 9 25.23 9.06 17.64
N PHE A 10 24.52 8.26 16.84
CA PHE A 10 24.77 8.12 15.41
C PHE A 10 23.45 7.95 14.64
N VAL A 11 23.48 8.34 13.37
CA VAL A 11 22.43 8.04 12.38
C VAL A 11 23.04 7.29 11.21
N ILE A 12 22.48 6.14 10.88
CA ILE A 12 22.90 5.31 9.75
C ILE A 12 21.88 5.45 8.63
N GLY A 13 22.28 6.03 7.51
CA GLY A 13 21.46 6.13 6.32
C GLY A 13 21.73 4.97 5.38
N VAL A 14 20.67 4.40 4.81
CA VAL A 14 20.78 3.30 3.86
C VAL A 14 19.97 3.58 2.60
N ASP A 15 20.68 3.64 1.47
CA ASP A 15 20.08 3.58 0.13
C ASP A 15 20.06 2.11 -0.35
N THR A 16 18.89 1.65 -0.81
CA THR A 16 18.64 0.23 -1.06
C THR A 16 18.40 -0.10 -2.52
N HIS A 17 19.25 -0.96 -3.09
CA HIS A 17 19.10 -1.51 -4.44
C HIS A 17 18.99 -3.04 -4.43
N ALA A 18 18.58 -3.60 -5.57
CA ALA A 18 18.37 -5.04 -5.71
C ALA A 18 19.64 -5.88 -5.48
N ARG A 19 20.82 -5.34 -5.81
CA ARG A 19 22.11 -6.06 -5.70
C ARG A 19 22.87 -5.69 -4.42
N ASN A 20 22.97 -4.40 -4.13
CA ASN A 20 23.75 -3.86 -3.02
C ASN A 20 22.96 -2.81 -2.25
N HIS A 21 23.33 -2.58 -1.00
CA HIS A 21 22.86 -1.47 -0.18
C HIS A 21 24.07 -0.59 0.16
N ALA A 22 23.95 0.72 -0.08
CA ALA A 22 24.92 1.69 0.36
C ALA A 22 24.56 2.17 1.76
N VAL A 23 25.56 2.25 2.63
CA VAL A 23 25.39 2.57 4.05
C VAL A 23 26.35 3.69 4.41
N SER A 24 25.84 4.74 5.07
CA SER A 24 26.63 5.88 5.55
C SER A 24 26.30 6.13 7.02
N ILE A 25 27.35 6.24 7.86
CA ILE A 25 27.22 6.47 9.30
C ILE A 25 27.59 7.93 9.58
N LEU A 26 26.66 8.67 10.19
CA LEU A 26 26.89 10.04 10.64
C LEU A 26 26.96 10.10 12.16
N ALA A 27 27.95 10.80 12.70
CA ALA A 27 28.03 11.14 14.11
C ALA A 27 27.05 12.28 14.45
N CYS A 28 26.41 12.20 15.60
CA CYS A 28 25.58 13.27 16.14
C CYS A 28 26.35 14.08 17.20
N PRO A 29 26.08 15.39 17.34
CA PRO A 29 25.11 16.19 16.57
C PRO A 29 25.66 16.75 15.26
N THR A 30 26.97 16.59 15.00
CA THR A 30 27.70 17.31 13.94
C THR A 30 27.30 16.92 12.52
N GLY A 31 26.80 15.70 12.32
CA GLY A 31 26.55 15.13 11.00
C GLY A 31 27.83 14.76 10.24
N GLU A 32 28.96 14.66 10.96
CA GLU A 32 30.23 14.22 10.40
C GLU A 32 30.15 12.76 9.95
N ILE A 33 30.76 12.44 8.81
CA ILE A 33 30.81 11.06 8.31
C ILE A 33 31.82 10.28 9.13
N VAL A 34 31.37 9.18 9.74
CA VAL A 34 32.22 8.24 10.46
C VAL A 34 32.80 7.19 9.52
N ASP A 35 31.95 6.57 8.69
CA ASP A 35 32.35 5.58 7.69
C ASP A 35 31.25 5.38 6.64
N GLU A 36 31.63 4.90 5.46
CA GLU A 36 30.73 4.57 4.36
C GLU A 36 31.11 3.22 3.73
N ALA A 37 30.13 2.39 3.41
CA ALA A 37 30.38 1.08 2.82
C ALA A 37 29.21 0.61 1.94
N GLN A 38 29.48 -0.41 1.13
CA GLN A 38 28.46 -1.12 0.36
C GLN A 38 28.44 -2.60 0.72
N PHE A 39 27.24 -3.16 0.83
CA PHE A 39 27.03 -4.56 1.15
C PHE A 39 26.10 -5.23 0.15
N PRO A 40 26.41 -6.46 -0.30
CA PRO A 40 25.47 -7.24 -1.11
C PRO A 40 24.15 -7.49 -0.38
N ALA A 41 23.03 -7.48 -1.10
CA ALA A 41 21.69 -7.77 -0.61
C ALA A 41 21.45 -9.29 -0.37
N THR A 42 22.49 -9.99 0.08
CA THR A 42 22.48 -11.42 0.48
C THR A 42 22.39 -11.54 1.99
N ALA A 43 21.95 -12.68 2.53
CA ALA A 43 21.84 -12.86 3.99
C ALA A 43 23.16 -12.53 4.71
N ALA A 44 24.28 -13.09 4.22
CA ALA A 44 25.61 -12.81 4.77
C ALA A 44 26.05 -11.34 4.56
N GLY A 45 25.66 -10.70 3.46
CA GLY A 45 25.94 -9.28 3.24
C GLY A 45 25.21 -8.39 4.24
N LEU A 46 23.94 -8.68 4.53
CA LEU A 46 23.12 -7.94 5.50
C LEU A 46 23.64 -8.12 6.93
N SER A 47 23.97 -9.35 7.34
CA SER A 47 24.60 -9.59 8.66
C SER A 47 25.92 -8.85 8.79
N ARG A 48 26.76 -8.85 7.74
CA ARG A 48 28.01 -8.08 7.73
C ARG A 48 27.78 -6.57 7.83
N ALA A 49 26.74 -6.03 7.19
CA ALA A 49 26.39 -4.62 7.28
C ALA A 49 26.08 -4.21 8.74
N VAL A 50 25.26 -5.00 9.43
CA VAL A 50 24.90 -4.75 10.83
C VAL A 50 26.09 -4.92 11.77
N SER A 51 26.90 -5.97 11.60
CA SER A 51 28.12 -6.15 12.40
C SER A 51 29.18 -5.07 12.14
N TRP A 52 29.31 -4.61 10.89
CA TRP A 52 30.20 -3.51 10.54
C TRP A 52 29.76 -2.21 11.20
N ALA A 53 28.47 -1.87 11.11
CA ALA A 53 27.89 -0.70 11.76
C ALA A 53 28.11 -0.75 13.27
N GLY A 54 27.81 -1.89 13.92
CA GLY A 54 28.04 -2.07 15.35
C GLY A 54 29.50 -1.83 15.75
N ARG A 55 30.49 -2.31 14.99
CA ARG A 55 31.91 -2.02 15.27
C ARG A 55 32.25 -0.53 15.14
N ARG A 56 31.68 0.16 14.15
CA ARG A 56 31.93 1.59 13.91
C ARG A 56 31.25 2.51 14.92
N THR A 57 30.19 2.04 15.57
CA THR A 57 29.43 2.81 16.57
C THR A 57 29.65 2.31 18.00
N GLY A 58 30.69 1.51 18.25
CA GLY A 58 31.00 0.99 19.59
C GLY A 58 29.94 0.04 20.17
N GLY A 59 29.09 -0.54 19.33
CA GLY A 59 28.00 -1.44 19.74
C GLY A 59 26.80 -0.72 20.35
N ASP A 60 26.72 0.61 20.26
CA ASP A 60 25.63 1.38 20.85
C ASP A 60 24.29 1.07 20.15
N VAL A 61 23.36 0.44 20.87
CA VAL A 61 22.03 0.05 20.35
C VAL A 61 21.08 1.24 20.16
N THR A 62 21.40 2.41 20.72
CA THR A 62 20.58 3.63 20.59
C THR A 62 20.73 4.31 19.23
N VAL A 63 21.68 3.83 18.40
CA VAL A 63 21.87 4.23 17.00
C VAL A 63 20.59 4.10 16.20
N LEU A 64 20.30 5.13 15.39
CA LEU A 64 19.13 5.17 14.54
C LEU A 64 19.45 4.71 13.12
N TRP A 65 18.79 3.66 12.64
CA TRP A 65 18.86 3.22 11.25
C TRP A 65 17.74 3.85 10.42
N VAL A 66 18.11 4.57 9.38
CA VAL A 66 17.20 5.26 8.46
C VAL A 66 17.33 4.59 7.09
N ILE A 67 16.35 3.74 6.75
CA ILE A 67 16.43 2.88 5.58
C ILE A 67 15.42 3.34 4.52
N GLU A 68 15.87 3.52 3.28
CA GLU A 68 14.95 3.68 2.15
C GLU A 68 14.33 2.33 1.77
N GLY A 69 13.03 2.32 1.44
CA GLY A 69 12.37 1.12 0.94
C GLY A 69 12.23 0.01 1.98
N THR A 70 11.90 0.34 3.23
CA THR A 70 11.73 -0.60 4.36
C THR A 70 10.68 -1.71 4.14
N GLY A 71 9.80 -1.56 3.14
CA GLY A 71 8.83 -2.57 2.71
C GLY A 71 9.14 -3.23 1.35
N THR A 72 10.31 -2.92 0.74
CA THR A 72 10.75 -3.46 -0.55
C THR A 72 12.21 -3.92 -0.46
N TYR A 73 13.16 -3.24 -1.12
CA TYR A 73 14.57 -3.63 -1.15
C TYR A 73 15.22 -3.63 0.24
N GLY A 74 14.85 -2.66 1.09
CA GLY A 74 15.33 -2.56 2.46
C GLY A 74 14.65 -3.48 3.47
N ALA A 75 13.64 -4.27 3.07
CA ALA A 75 12.83 -5.04 4.02
C ALA A 75 13.64 -6.07 4.81
N ARG A 76 14.60 -6.74 4.15
CA ARG A 76 15.46 -7.74 4.78
C ARG A 76 16.49 -7.10 5.70
N LEU A 77 17.12 -5.99 5.28
CA LEU A 77 18.07 -5.28 6.13
C LEU A 77 17.38 -4.72 7.38
N ARG A 78 16.17 -4.16 7.22
CA ARG A 78 15.35 -3.72 8.35
C ARG A 78 15.14 -4.84 9.36
N ALA A 79 14.77 -6.05 8.90
CA ALA A 79 14.56 -7.19 9.78
C ALA A 79 15.84 -7.54 10.54
N VAL A 80 16.95 -7.73 9.83
CA VAL A 80 18.24 -8.08 10.45
C VAL A 80 18.71 -7.02 11.46
N ALA A 81 18.55 -5.73 11.16
CA ALA A 81 18.93 -4.66 12.10
C ALA A 81 17.97 -4.55 13.30
N ALA A 82 16.67 -4.77 13.11
CA ALA A 82 15.70 -4.77 14.20
C ALA A 82 15.89 -5.98 15.14
N ASP A 83 16.24 -7.15 14.60
CA ASP A 83 16.49 -8.38 15.37
C ASP A 83 17.73 -8.24 16.29
N THR A 84 18.65 -7.32 15.98
CA THR A 84 19.78 -6.98 16.86
C THR A 84 19.47 -5.85 17.86
N GLY A 85 18.21 -5.42 17.96
CA GLY A 85 17.75 -4.41 18.92
C GLY A 85 17.86 -2.96 18.45
N TYR A 86 18.29 -2.70 17.21
CA TYR A 86 18.37 -1.32 16.71
C TYR A 86 16.99 -0.73 16.44
N THR A 87 16.87 0.58 16.65
CA THR A 87 15.72 1.35 16.17
C THR A 87 15.85 1.57 14.66
N VAL A 88 14.89 1.05 13.88
CA VAL A 88 14.85 1.22 12.42
C VAL A 88 13.64 2.05 12.00
N VAL A 89 13.88 3.07 11.19
CA VAL A 89 12.87 3.98 10.64
C VAL A 89 12.97 4.08 9.12
N GLU A 90 11.85 4.44 8.49
CA GLU A 90 11.81 4.70 7.05
C GLU A 90 12.37 6.08 6.71
N ALA A 91 13.13 6.16 5.62
CA ALA A 91 13.69 7.41 5.13
C ALA A 91 12.64 8.54 5.01
N PRO A 92 12.97 9.75 5.48
CA PRO A 92 12.09 10.91 5.30
C PRO A 92 12.00 11.30 3.82
N ARG A 93 11.03 12.16 3.48
CA ARG A 93 10.96 12.69 2.11
C ARG A 93 12.09 13.70 1.93
N ILE A 94 13.02 13.40 1.03
CA ILE A 94 14.13 14.28 0.68
C ILE A 94 13.69 15.25 -0.44
N ASN A 95 14.08 16.52 -0.36
CA ASN A 95 13.74 17.52 -1.37
C ASN A 95 14.62 17.34 -2.62
N ALA A 96 14.08 16.66 -3.64
CA ALA A 96 14.79 16.40 -4.89
C ALA A 96 15.27 17.66 -5.64
N ARG A 97 14.65 18.84 -5.42
CA ARG A 97 15.07 20.09 -6.10
C ARG A 97 16.37 20.67 -5.53
N ALA A 98 16.59 20.52 -4.23
CA ALA A 98 17.79 21.03 -3.57
C ALA A 98 19.06 20.24 -3.94
N ASN A 99 18.90 19.00 -4.41
CA ASN A 99 20.00 18.08 -4.65
C ASN A 99 20.37 17.91 -6.14
N ARG A 100 19.74 18.66 -7.06
CA ARG A 100 19.94 18.50 -8.52
C ARG A 100 21.34 18.87 -9.02
N THR A 101 22.05 19.72 -8.30
CA THR A 101 23.36 20.27 -8.67
C THR A 101 24.53 19.48 -8.11
N ILE A 102 24.28 18.50 -7.23
CA ILE A 102 25.28 17.66 -6.59
C ILE A 102 25.11 16.27 -7.18
N GLY A 103 26.14 15.75 -7.86
CA GLY A 103 26.11 14.49 -8.61
C GLY A 103 25.47 13.29 -7.88
N LYS A 104 25.22 12.20 -8.62
CA LYS A 104 24.54 11.01 -8.12
C LYS A 104 25.54 9.86 -7.90
N SER A 105 25.62 9.37 -6.68
CA SER A 105 26.27 8.10 -6.34
C SER A 105 25.56 7.46 -5.15
N ASP A 106 25.59 6.13 -5.07
CA ASP A 106 24.88 5.40 -4.01
C ASP A 106 25.35 5.78 -2.58
N PRO A 107 26.66 5.99 -2.29
CA PRO A 107 27.10 6.48 -0.99
C PRO A 107 26.55 7.88 -0.65
N LEU A 108 26.49 8.79 -1.63
CA LEU A 108 25.92 10.12 -1.43
C LEU A 108 24.43 10.06 -1.11
N ASP A 109 23.68 9.14 -1.72
CA ASP A 109 22.26 8.98 -1.45
C ASP A 109 22.04 8.38 -0.04
N ALA A 110 22.82 7.39 0.38
CA ALA A 110 22.82 6.88 1.76
C ALA A 110 23.13 8.00 2.79
N ARG A 111 24.15 8.83 2.52
CA ARG A 111 24.49 9.99 3.36
C ARG A 111 23.35 10.99 3.44
N ARG A 112 22.70 11.31 2.30
CA ARG A 112 21.56 12.24 2.25
C ARG A 112 20.38 11.71 3.07
N ILE A 113 20.15 10.39 3.05
CA ILE A 113 19.13 9.74 3.87
C ILE A 113 19.40 9.93 5.36
N ALA A 114 20.64 9.69 5.81
CA ALA A 114 21.05 9.93 7.20
C ALA A 114 20.88 11.41 7.59
N ALA A 115 21.44 12.30 6.78
CA ALA A 115 21.45 13.74 7.05
C ALA A 115 20.03 14.33 7.11
N ALA A 116 19.09 13.81 6.29
CA ALA A 116 17.70 14.25 6.30
C ALA A 116 16.94 13.88 7.59
N ALA A 117 17.44 12.92 8.37
CA ALA A 117 16.84 12.54 9.65
C ALA A 117 17.34 13.40 10.83
N LEU A 118 18.57 13.91 10.77
CA LEU A 118 19.19 14.72 11.84
C LEU A 118 18.31 15.87 12.36
N PRO A 119 17.70 16.73 11.51
CA PRO A 119 16.92 17.87 12.00
C PRO A 119 15.49 17.51 12.42
N LEU A 120 15.07 16.24 12.29
CA LEU A 120 13.72 15.83 12.66
C LEU A 120 13.57 15.75 14.18
N HIS A 121 12.37 16.06 14.67
CA HIS A 121 11.96 15.61 15.99
C HIS A 121 11.71 14.10 15.96
N GLU A 122 11.96 13.41 17.08
CA GLU A 122 11.73 11.96 17.16
C GLU A 122 10.29 11.55 16.80
N THR A 123 9.31 12.41 17.07
CA THR A 123 7.90 12.16 16.72
C THR A 123 7.54 12.38 15.26
N GLN A 124 8.50 12.85 14.46
CA GLN A 124 8.41 12.94 13.00
C GLN A 124 9.05 11.73 12.31
N LEU A 125 9.74 10.87 13.05
CA LEU A 125 10.29 9.62 12.53
C LEU A 125 9.17 8.71 12.03
N ARG A 126 9.47 7.96 10.97
CA ARG A 126 8.50 7.11 10.29
C ARG A 126 8.72 5.67 10.67
N GLU A 127 7.87 5.16 11.53
CA GLU A 127 7.89 3.75 11.87
C GLU A 127 7.54 2.88 10.64
N PRO A 128 8.38 1.88 10.32
CA PRO A 128 8.11 0.96 9.22
C PRO A 128 6.78 0.23 9.44
N ARG A 129 6.17 -0.25 8.35
CA ARG A 129 5.03 -1.16 8.49
C ARG A 129 5.51 -2.47 9.11
N ALA A 130 4.79 -2.94 10.14
CA ALA A 130 4.90 -4.30 10.63
C ALA A 130 4.72 -5.31 9.48
N ASP A 131 5.61 -6.30 9.42
CA ASP A 131 5.70 -7.30 8.35
C ASP A 131 5.74 -8.72 8.89
N ASP A 132 4.86 -8.97 9.86
CA ASP A 132 4.72 -10.21 10.60
C ASP A 132 3.25 -10.65 10.65
N GLY A 133 3.07 -11.93 11.00
CA GLY A 133 1.77 -12.57 11.24
C GLY A 133 0.71 -12.29 10.17
N VAL A 134 -0.50 -11.95 10.62
CA VAL A 134 -1.65 -11.69 9.76
C VAL A 134 -1.38 -10.57 8.73
N ARG A 135 -0.59 -9.56 9.07
CA ARG A 135 -0.35 -8.40 8.20
C ARG A 135 0.53 -8.75 7.01
N ALA A 136 1.60 -9.50 7.25
CA ALA A 136 2.45 -10.04 6.20
C ALA A 136 1.63 -10.95 5.27
N ALA A 137 0.88 -11.89 5.84
CA ALA A 137 0.05 -12.82 5.09
C ALA A 137 -0.98 -12.09 4.20
N VAL A 138 -1.73 -11.14 4.77
CA VAL A 138 -2.73 -10.36 4.03
C VAL A 138 -2.07 -9.51 2.93
N LYS A 139 -0.89 -8.93 3.15
CA LYS A 139 -0.16 -8.17 2.10
C LYS A 139 0.15 -9.05 0.89
N VAL A 140 0.61 -10.27 1.10
CA VAL A 140 0.90 -11.25 0.03
C VAL A 140 -0.38 -11.59 -0.74
N LEU A 141 -1.45 -11.96 -0.04
CA LEU A 141 -2.73 -12.30 -0.68
C LEU A 141 -3.32 -11.13 -1.45
N LEU A 142 -3.20 -9.92 -0.91
CA LEU A 142 -3.62 -8.69 -1.56
C LEU A 142 -2.84 -8.42 -2.85
N ALA A 143 -1.52 -8.66 -2.89
CA ALA A 143 -0.73 -8.52 -4.11
C ALA A 143 -1.13 -9.54 -5.18
N SER A 144 -1.27 -10.82 -4.78
CA SER A 144 -1.72 -11.90 -5.66
C SER A 144 -3.11 -11.62 -6.22
N ARG A 145 -4.06 -11.16 -5.39
CA ARG A 145 -5.41 -10.77 -5.82
C ARG A 145 -5.41 -9.67 -6.86
N ASP A 146 -4.59 -8.63 -6.69
CA ASP A 146 -4.53 -7.51 -7.64
C ASP A 146 -3.96 -7.96 -8.99
N HIS A 147 -3.00 -8.87 -8.99
CA HIS A 147 -2.48 -9.51 -10.21
C HIS A 147 -3.58 -10.31 -10.93
N MET A 148 -4.23 -11.25 -10.24
CA MET A 148 -5.31 -12.06 -10.81
C MET A 148 -6.50 -11.22 -11.30
N SER A 149 -6.85 -10.15 -10.58
CA SER A 149 -7.93 -9.24 -11.01
C SER A 149 -7.56 -8.48 -12.28
N THR A 150 -6.30 -8.10 -12.44
CA THR A 150 -5.78 -7.44 -13.65
C THR A 150 -5.79 -8.43 -14.81
N GLU A 151 -5.27 -9.64 -14.59
CA GLU A 151 -5.24 -10.70 -15.58
C GLU A 151 -6.65 -11.05 -16.06
N ARG A 152 -7.59 -11.28 -15.14
CA ARG A 152 -8.99 -11.58 -15.47
C ARG A 152 -9.61 -10.53 -16.39
N THR A 153 -9.36 -9.25 -16.09
CA THR A 153 -9.88 -8.14 -16.90
C THR A 153 -9.25 -8.16 -18.29
N ALA A 154 -7.93 -8.37 -18.39
CA ALA A 154 -7.25 -8.49 -19.68
C ALA A 154 -7.76 -9.69 -20.50
N THR A 155 -8.00 -10.84 -19.87
CA THR A 155 -8.52 -12.04 -20.51
C THR A 155 -9.96 -11.84 -21.03
N ILE A 156 -10.83 -11.19 -20.24
CA ILE A 156 -12.19 -10.84 -20.70
C ILE A 156 -12.14 -9.89 -21.89
N ASN A 157 -11.26 -8.89 -21.85
CA ASN A 157 -11.12 -7.95 -22.96
C ASN A 157 -10.61 -8.65 -24.23
N ALA A 158 -9.64 -9.56 -24.10
CA ALA A 158 -9.15 -10.37 -25.22
C ALA A 158 -10.25 -11.26 -25.82
N LEU A 159 -11.03 -11.95 -24.96
CA LEU A 159 -12.16 -12.77 -25.38
C LEU A 159 -13.23 -11.94 -26.09
N THR A 160 -13.59 -10.79 -25.52
CA THR A 160 -14.58 -9.86 -26.10
C THR A 160 -14.11 -9.35 -27.46
N ALA A 161 -12.82 -9.00 -27.60
CA ALA A 161 -12.26 -8.55 -28.87
C ALA A 161 -12.32 -9.65 -29.93
N LEU A 162 -11.94 -10.89 -29.58
CA LEU A 162 -12.00 -12.03 -30.49
C LEU A 162 -13.44 -12.29 -30.99
N LEU A 163 -14.42 -12.30 -30.08
CA LEU A 163 -15.83 -12.52 -30.40
C LEU A 163 -16.49 -11.37 -31.17
N ARG A 164 -15.85 -10.21 -31.27
CA ARG A 164 -16.29 -9.10 -32.14
C ARG A 164 -15.77 -9.22 -33.56
N VAL A 165 -14.61 -9.87 -33.74
CA VAL A 165 -13.97 -10.04 -35.04
C VAL A 165 -14.50 -11.28 -35.74
N VAL A 166 -14.71 -12.37 -34.99
CA VAL A 166 -15.17 -13.65 -35.53
C VAL A 166 -16.55 -13.96 -34.96
N ASP A 167 -17.55 -14.10 -35.82
CA ASP A 167 -18.87 -14.56 -35.40
C ASP A 167 -18.82 -16.04 -35.02
N LEU A 168 -18.85 -16.29 -33.71
CA LEU A 168 -18.87 -17.62 -33.11
C LEU A 168 -20.22 -17.96 -32.46
N GLY A 169 -21.26 -17.15 -32.73
CA GLY A 169 -22.61 -17.30 -32.16
C GLY A 169 -22.80 -16.65 -30.79
N ILE A 170 -21.96 -15.67 -30.43
CA ILE A 170 -22.08 -14.88 -29.18
C ILE A 170 -22.18 -13.40 -29.54
N ASP A 171 -23.24 -12.72 -29.09
CA ASP A 171 -23.35 -11.27 -29.23
C ASP A 171 -22.40 -10.54 -28.25
N ALA A 172 -21.27 -10.08 -28.78
CA ALA A 172 -20.23 -9.33 -28.06
C ALA A 172 -20.31 -7.80 -28.27
N ARG A 173 -21.43 -7.26 -28.77
CA ARG A 173 -21.64 -5.80 -28.88
C ARG A 173 -21.75 -5.12 -27.51
N ARG A 174 -22.13 -5.88 -26.49
CA ARG A 174 -22.16 -5.48 -25.07
C ARG A 174 -21.09 -6.25 -24.28
N PRO A 175 -20.73 -5.80 -23.05
CA PRO A 175 -19.86 -6.58 -22.18
C PRO A 175 -20.41 -8.01 -21.98
N LEU A 176 -19.53 -9.01 -22.09
CA LEU A 176 -19.92 -10.40 -21.93
C LEU A 176 -20.47 -10.65 -20.52
N THR A 177 -21.59 -11.36 -20.46
CA THR A 177 -22.16 -11.86 -19.22
C THR A 177 -21.39 -13.09 -18.73
N GLN A 178 -21.50 -13.41 -17.44
CA GLN A 178 -20.89 -14.63 -16.90
C GLN A 178 -21.42 -15.88 -17.61
N ALA A 179 -22.72 -15.93 -17.91
CA ALA A 179 -23.33 -17.05 -18.63
C ALA A 179 -22.74 -17.24 -20.04
N GLN A 180 -22.44 -16.16 -20.76
CA GLN A 180 -21.79 -16.24 -22.08
C GLN A 180 -20.34 -16.75 -21.97
N ILE A 181 -19.61 -16.32 -20.93
CA ILE A 181 -18.24 -16.81 -20.67
C ILE A 181 -18.27 -18.29 -20.33
N ASP A 182 -19.17 -18.71 -19.45
CA ASP A 182 -19.30 -20.12 -19.04
C ASP A 182 -19.72 -21.01 -20.21
N ALA A 183 -20.67 -20.55 -21.05
CA ALA A 183 -21.08 -21.25 -22.26
C ALA A 183 -19.90 -21.39 -23.26
N THR A 184 -19.09 -20.35 -23.42
CA THR A 184 -17.89 -20.37 -24.27
C THR A 184 -16.84 -21.35 -23.73
N ALA A 185 -16.63 -21.39 -22.40
CA ALA A 185 -15.71 -22.31 -21.76
C ALA A 185 -16.11 -23.79 -21.93
N ALA A 186 -17.41 -24.05 -22.09
CA ALA A 186 -18.00 -25.38 -22.24
C ALA A 186 -18.10 -25.86 -23.70
N TRP A 187 -17.65 -25.07 -24.69
CA TRP A 187 -17.70 -25.49 -26.09
C TRP A 187 -16.91 -26.76 -26.34
N ARG A 188 -17.50 -27.65 -27.15
CA ARG A 188 -16.86 -28.85 -27.68
C ARG A 188 -16.36 -28.58 -29.10
N ALA A 189 -15.43 -29.41 -29.56
CA ALA A 189 -14.97 -29.36 -30.94
C ALA A 189 -16.16 -29.49 -31.92
N ARG A 190 -16.10 -28.73 -33.01
CA ARG A 190 -17.08 -28.72 -34.10
C ARG A 190 -16.35 -28.90 -35.42
N HIS A 191 -17.02 -29.44 -36.42
CA HIS A 191 -16.50 -29.45 -37.78
C HIS A 191 -16.73 -28.07 -38.41
N GLU A 192 -15.67 -27.27 -38.52
CA GLU A 192 -15.69 -25.89 -38.99
C GLU A 192 -14.46 -25.63 -39.88
N ALA A 193 -14.46 -24.54 -40.65
CA ALA A 193 -13.28 -24.11 -41.39
C ALA A 193 -12.11 -23.80 -40.43
N LEU A 194 -10.87 -23.96 -40.90
CA LEU A 194 -9.65 -23.82 -40.08
C LEU A 194 -9.61 -22.52 -39.25
N ALA A 195 -9.93 -21.38 -39.87
CA ALA A 195 -9.92 -20.08 -39.19
C ALA A 195 -10.96 -20.01 -38.05
N THR A 196 -12.18 -20.49 -38.30
CA THR A 196 -13.27 -20.52 -37.32
C THR A 196 -12.96 -21.49 -36.18
N ALA A 197 -12.46 -22.69 -36.50
CA ALA A 197 -12.06 -23.68 -35.51
C ALA A 197 -10.93 -23.15 -34.61
N THR A 198 -9.95 -22.45 -35.19
CA THR A 198 -8.84 -21.82 -34.45
C THR A 198 -9.36 -20.73 -33.51
N ALA A 199 -10.22 -19.82 -34.01
CA ALA A 199 -10.82 -18.78 -33.18
C ALA A 199 -11.68 -19.37 -32.05
N ARG A 200 -12.44 -20.44 -32.31
CA ARG A 200 -13.22 -21.14 -31.28
C ARG A 200 -12.33 -21.77 -30.21
N GLY A 201 -11.21 -22.37 -30.61
CA GLY A 201 -10.21 -22.92 -29.69
C GLY A 201 -9.65 -21.85 -28.75
N GLU A 202 -9.22 -20.71 -29.30
CA GLU A 202 -8.71 -19.59 -28.50
C GLU A 202 -9.77 -18.95 -27.61
N ALA A 203 -11.00 -18.77 -28.09
CA ALA A 203 -12.11 -18.28 -27.29
C ALA A 203 -12.38 -19.21 -26.09
N THR A 204 -12.38 -20.53 -26.32
CA THR A 204 -12.55 -21.54 -25.28
C THR A 204 -11.43 -21.48 -24.24
N ARG A 205 -10.16 -21.35 -24.68
CA ARG A 205 -9.00 -21.22 -23.79
C ARG A 205 -9.09 -19.98 -22.90
N LEU A 206 -9.43 -18.82 -23.48
CA LEU A 206 -9.60 -17.57 -22.76
C LEU A 206 -10.74 -17.65 -21.74
N ALA A 207 -11.89 -18.20 -22.15
CA ALA A 207 -13.04 -18.37 -21.26
C ALA A 207 -12.74 -19.31 -20.08
N LYS A 208 -12.05 -20.43 -20.32
CA LYS A 208 -11.57 -21.33 -19.26
C LYS A 208 -10.62 -20.62 -18.29
N ARG A 209 -9.72 -19.75 -18.78
CA ARG A 209 -8.83 -18.95 -17.91
C ARG A 209 -9.61 -17.98 -17.04
N VAL A 210 -10.64 -17.32 -17.58
CA VAL A 210 -11.53 -16.45 -16.77
C VAL A 210 -12.21 -17.26 -15.67
N ALA A 211 -12.78 -18.42 -15.98
CA ALA A 211 -13.43 -19.27 -14.99
C ALA A 211 -12.46 -19.75 -13.89
N ALA A 212 -11.22 -20.10 -14.25
CA ALA A 212 -10.18 -20.45 -13.28
C ALA A 212 -9.83 -19.28 -12.36
N LEU A 213 -9.59 -18.09 -12.93
CA LEU A 213 -9.32 -16.87 -12.16
C LEU A 213 -10.48 -16.48 -11.25
N ASP A 214 -11.73 -16.70 -11.66
CA ASP A 214 -12.91 -16.47 -10.82
C ASP A 214 -12.93 -17.37 -9.59
N LYS A 215 -12.55 -18.65 -9.75
CA LYS A 215 -12.40 -19.58 -8.63
C LYS A 215 -11.27 -19.13 -7.70
N GLU A 216 -10.09 -18.85 -8.24
CA GLU A 216 -8.92 -18.42 -7.47
C GLU A 216 -9.20 -17.11 -6.70
N LEU A 217 -9.89 -16.15 -7.32
CA LEU A 217 -10.28 -14.89 -6.67
C LEU A 217 -11.27 -15.10 -5.51
N LYS A 218 -12.21 -16.03 -5.64
CA LYS A 218 -13.13 -16.41 -4.55
C LYS A 218 -12.35 -17.02 -3.39
N ASP A 219 -11.46 -17.97 -3.68
CA ASP A 219 -10.65 -18.67 -2.68
C ASP A 219 -9.73 -17.70 -1.93
N ILE A 220 -9.03 -16.81 -2.64
CA ILE A 220 -8.18 -15.79 -2.00
C ILE A 220 -9.01 -14.79 -1.20
N THR A 221 -10.21 -14.43 -1.65
CA THR A 221 -11.10 -13.54 -0.90
C THR A 221 -11.56 -14.19 0.41
N LYS A 222 -11.87 -15.50 0.39
CA LYS A 222 -12.16 -16.27 1.61
C LYS A 222 -10.98 -16.24 2.58
N ARG A 223 -9.77 -16.59 2.10
CA ARG A 223 -8.54 -16.56 2.92
C ARG A 223 -8.26 -15.17 3.52
N ILE A 224 -8.45 -14.10 2.75
CA ILE A 224 -8.34 -12.72 3.25
C ILE A 224 -9.37 -12.47 4.36
N THR A 225 -10.62 -12.91 4.17
CA THR A 225 -11.69 -12.75 5.16
C THR A 225 -11.33 -13.41 6.48
N ASP A 226 -10.88 -14.67 6.42
CA ASP A 226 -10.53 -15.46 7.61
C ASP A 226 -9.37 -14.82 8.40
N LEU A 227 -8.34 -14.34 7.69
CA LEU A 227 -7.22 -13.62 8.29
C LEU A 227 -7.63 -12.27 8.88
N VAL A 228 -8.46 -11.50 8.18
CA VAL A 228 -8.96 -10.21 8.69
C VAL A 228 -9.78 -10.38 9.95
N ARG A 229 -10.64 -11.42 10.03
CA ARG A 229 -11.44 -11.73 11.23
C ARG A 229 -10.57 -11.95 12.47
N GLN A 230 -9.36 -12.48 12.30
CA GLN A 230 -8.39 -12.73 13.38
C GLN A 230 -7.57 -11.49 13.78
N SER A 231 -7.89 -10.31 13.26
CA SER A 231 -7.11 -9.08 13.45
C SER A 231 -7.94 -7.94 14.03
N PRO A 232 -7.31 -6.81 14.44
CA PRO A 232 -8.04 -5.59 14.81
C PRO A 232 -9.02 -5.06 13.74
N ALA A 233 -8.91 -5.53 12.49
CA ALA A 233 -9.83 -5.17 11.41
C ALA A 233 -11.06 -6.07 11.33
N GLY A 234 -11.21 -7.09 12.18
CA GLY A 234 -12.31 -8.06 12.12
C GLY A 234 -13.68 -7.40 12.14
N GLY A 235 -13.92 -6.51 13.11
CA GLY A 235 -15.19 -5.79 13.22
C GLY A 235 -15.42 -4.72 12.15
N LEU A 236 -14.44 -4.45 11.26
CA LEU A 236 -14.70 -3.64 10.08
C LEU A 236 -15.55 -4.39 9.06
N LEU A 237 -15.54 -5.73 9.06
CA LEU A 237 -16.34 -6.54 8.13
C LEU A 237 -17.84 -6.41 8.38
N ASP A 238 -18.24 -6.04 9.58
CA ASP A 238 -19.64 -5.83 9.97
C ASP A 238 -20.14 -4.42 9.58
N GLN A 239 -19.23 -3.53 9.15
CA GLN A 239 -19.59 -2.18 8.77
C GLN A 239 -20.11 -2.12 7.33
N PRO A 240 -21.21 -1.37 7.06
CA PRO A 240 -21.76 -1.24 5.71
C PRO A 240 -20.71 -0.84 4.68
N GLY A 241 -20.68 -1.54 3.54
CA GLY A 241 -19.76 -1.24 2.44
C GLY A 241 -18.29 -1.61 2.66
N ILE A 242 -17.88 -2.10 3.84
CA ILE A 242 -16.51 -2.56 4.08
C ILE A 242 -16.44 -4.07 3.86
N GLY A 243 -16.01 -4.48 2.66
CA GLY A 243 -15.72 -5.88 2.37
C GLY A 243 -14.30 -6.32 2.78
N PRO A 244 -13.98 -7.62 2.63
CA PRO A 244 -12.69 -8.20 3.04
C PRO A 244 -11.47 -7.48 2.49
N VAL A 245 -11.51 -7.09 1.22
CA VAL A 245 -10.42 -6.36 0.55
C VAL A 245 -10.25 -4.97 1.15
N THR A 246 -11.34 -4.26 1.44
CA THR A 246 -11.28 -2.91 2.03
C THR A 246 -10.71 -2.98 3.44
N ALA A 247 -11.16 -3.93 4.26
CA ALA A 247 -10.65 -4.15 5.61
C ALA A 247 -9.17 -4.54 5.60
N ALA A 248 -8.77 -5.45 4.71
CA ALA A 248 -7.38 -5.86 4.51
C ALA A 248 -6.47 -4.69 4.10
N VAL A 249 -6.90 -3.85 3.17
CA VAL A 249 -6.16 -2.65 2.75
C VAL A 249 -6.05 -1.66 3.92
N ALA A 250 -7.14 -1.42 4.66
CA ALA A 250 -7.10 -0.56 5.83
C ALA A 250 -6.12 -1.08 6.90
N LEU A 251 -6.17 -2.38 7.20
CA LEU A 251 -5.30 -3.06 8.15
C LEU A 251 -3.82 -2.90 7.77
N THR A 252 -3.49 -3.13 6.51
CA THR A 252 -2.10 -3.09 6.00
C THR A 252 -1.57 -1.67 5.82
N SER A 253 -2.43 -0.69 5.47
CA SER A 253 -2.03 0.72 5.40
C SER A 253 -1.86 1.36 6.78
N TRP A 254 -2.68 1.00 7.77
CA TRP A 254 -2.57 1.46 9.16
C TRP A 254 -1.37 0.79 9.86
N SER A 255 -1.25 -0.53 9.70
CA SER A 255 -0.19 -1.41 10.17
C SER A 255 -0.11 -1.72 11.66
N HIS A 256 -0.03 -0.78 12.59
CA HIS A 256 -0.05 -1.12 14.03
C HIS A 256 -0.34 0.13 14.86
N LEU A 257 -0.59 -0.08 16.14
CA LEU A 257 -0.76 1.01 17.10
C LEU A 257 0.54 1.82 17.18
N GLY A 258 0.44 3.15 17.28
CA GLY A 258 1.58 4.05 17.34
C GLY A 258 2.00 4.61 15.97
N ARG A 259 2.09 3.77 14.93
CA ARG A 259 2.62 4.16 13.62
C ARG A 259 1.94 5.37 12.97
N ILE A 260 0.60 5.42 13.04
CA ILE A 260 -0.17 6.54 12.51
C ILE A 260 -0.66 7.40 13.67
N ARG A 261 -0.06 8.59 13.83
CA ARG A 261 -0.25 9.48 14.98
C ARG A 261 -1.67 10.00 15.22
N SER A 262 -2.55 10.02 14.21
CA SER A 262 -3.91 10.56 14.37
C SER A 262 -4.86 10.18 13.24
N GLU A 263 -6.17 10.38 13.47
CA GLU A 263 -7.21 10.26 12.43
C GLU A 263 -6.98 11.21 11.25
N ALA A 264 -6.34 12.36 11.47
CA ALA A 264 -6.00 13.30 10.41
C ALA A 264 -4.81 12.81 9.58
N ALA A 265 -3.79 12.23 10.24
CA ALA A 265 -2.68 11.60 9.55
C ALA A 265 -3.13 10.40 8.70
N PHE A 266 -4.04 9.56 9.21
CA PHE A 266 -4.58 8.44 8.44
C PHE A 266 -5.37 8.88 7.20
N ALA A 267 -6.21 9.92 7.31
CA ALA A 267 -6.88 10.45 6.12
C ALA A 267 -5.93 11.14 5.13
N SER A 268 -4.86 11.78 5.62
CA SER A 268 -3.81 12.31 4.74
C SER A 268 -3.07 11.20 4.00
N LEU A 269 -2.71 10.12 4.71
CA LEU A 269 -2.17 8.90 4.10
C LEU A 269 -3.12 8.35 3.04
N ALA A 270 -4.43 8.27 3.33
CA ALA A 270 -5.43 7.80 2.37
C ALA A 270 -5.69 8.76 1.20
N GLY A 271 -5.08 9.95 1.16
CA GLY A 271 -5.41 11.00 0.19
C GLY A 271 -6.88 11.48 0.30
N ALA A 272 -7.47 11.34 1.49
CA ALA A 272 -8.84 11.76 1.82
C ALA A 272 -8.88 13.08 2.62
N SER A 273 -7.73 13.73 2.81
CA SER A 273 -7.65 15.09 3.37
C SER A 273 -7.57 16.14 2.23
N PRO A 274 -8.39 17.20 2.26
CA PRO A 274 -8.14 18.37 1.43
C PRO A 274 -6.82 19.02 1.86
N ILE A 275 -5.98 19.43 0.90
CA ILE A 275 -4.75 20.17 1.19
C ILE A 275 -5.05 21.67 1.03
N PRO A 276 -4.79 22.51 2.04
CA PRO A 276 -4.86 23.97 1.88
C PRO A 276 -4.01 24.41 0.69
N ALA A 277 -4.63 25.12 -0.24
CA ALA A 277 -4.00 25.72 -1.43
C ALA A 277 -4.45 27.17 -1.55
N SER A 278 -4.55 27.82 -0.39
CA SER A 278 -4.98 29.20 -0.24
C SER A 278 -3.77 30.11 -0.28
N SER A 279 -3.86 31.20 -1.05
CA SER A 279 -2.98 32.36 -0.95
C SER A 279 -3.84 33.61 -0.81
N GLY A 280 -3.57 34.46 0.18
CA GLY A 280 -4.39 35.64 0.48
C GLY A 280 -5.82 35.28 0.89
N ASN A 281 -6.79 36.10 0.46
CA ASN A 281 -8.20 36.03 0.89
C ASN A 281 -9.03 34.85 0.32
N THR A 282 -8.43 33.97 -0.48
CA THR A 282 -9.18 32.86 -1.10
C THR A 282 -8.90 31.53 -0.40
N VAL A 283 -9.91 30.97 0.27
CA VAL A 283 -9.81 29.62 0.87
C VAL A 283 -10.04 28.56 -0.20
N ARG A 284 -8.95 28.04 -0.79
CA ARG A 284 -9.00 26.92 -1.75
C ARG A 284 -8.37 25.67 -1.15
N HIS A 285 -8.96 24.52 -1.46
CA HIS A 285 -8.41 23.22 -1.08
C HIS A 285 -8.17 22.39 -2.34
N ARG A 286 -6.95 21.86 -2.49
CA ARG A 286 -6.59 20.95 -3.59
C ARG A 286 -6.67 19.49 -3.15
N ILE A 287 -6.79 18.61 -4.14
CA ILE A 287 -6.77 17.16 -3.96
C ILE A 287 -5.38 16.71 -3.54
N ASN A 288 -5.30 15.87 -2.50
CA ASN A 288 -4.06 15.17 -2.15
C ASN A 288 -3.79 14.03 -3.16
N ARG A 289 -2.83 14.24 -4.06
CA ARG A 289 -2.38 13.23 -5.03
C ARG A 289 -1.26 12.31 -4.51
N GLY A 290 -0.69 12.59 -3.34
CA GLY A 290 0.50 11.92 -2.82
C GLY A 290 0.25 10.84 -1.75
N GLY A 291 -1.01 10.44 -1.53
CA GLY A 291 -1.40 9.40 -0.58
C GLY A 291 -1.44 7.99 -1.18
N ASP A 292 -1.65 6.99 -0.32
CA ASP A 292 -1.86 5.58 -0.63
C ASP A 292 -3.10 5.42 -1.53
N ARG A 293 -2.84 5.15 -2.81
CA ARG A 293 -3.89 5.03 -3.84
C ARG A 293 -4.75 3.80 -3.65
N ARG A 294 -4.20 2.74 -3.06
CA ARG A 294 -4.93 1.52 -2.76
C ARG A 294 -5.94 1.79 -1.65
N LEU A 295 -5.51 2.44 -0.57
CA LEU A 295 -6.41 2.86 0.51
C LEU A 295 -7.47 3.84 0.00
N ASN A 296 -7.09 4.80 -0.85
CA ASN A 296 -8.02 5.75 -1.43
C ASN A 296 -9.13 5.09 -2.27
N ARG A 297 -8.78 4.07 -3.06
CA ARG A 297 -9.71 3.25 -3.86
C ARG A 297 -10.60 2.40 -2.95
N ALA A 298 -10.04 1.77 -1.91
CA ALA A 298 -10.81 0.99 -0.95
C ALA A 298 -11.89 1.83 -0.26
N LEU A 299 -11.53 3.03 0.22
CA LEU A 299 -12.50 3.99 0.77
C LEU A 299 -13.56 4.38 -0.27
N HIS A 300 -13.16 4.60 -1.52
CA HIS A 300 -14.11 4.96 -2.58
C HIS A 300 -15.14 3.85 -2.83
N MET A 301 -14.69 2.60 -2.96
CA MET A 301 -15.58 1.46 -3.17
C MET A 301 -16.55 1.27 -2.02
N ALA A 302 -16.06 1.41 -0.78
CA ALA A 302 -16.93 1.33 0.39
C ALA A 302 -18.01 2.41 0.40
N ILE A 303 -17.63 3.66 0.07
CA ILE A 303 -18.60 4.76 -0.02
C ILE A 303 -19.60 4.55 -1.16
N VAL A 304 -19.19 4.05 -2.33
CA VAL A 304 -20.14 3.75 -3.41
C VAL A 304 -21.18 2.72 -2.97
N THR A 305 -20.76 1.68 -2.25
CA THR A 305 -21.69 0.70 -1.68
C THR A 305 -22.60 1.32 -0.61
N ARG A 306 -22.05 2.11 0.32
CA ARG A 306 -22.84 2.79 1.36
C ARG A 306 -23.87 3.75 0.75
N MET A 307 -23.51 4.53 -0.26
CA MET A 307 -24.44 5.43 -0.93
C MET A 307 -25.62 4.71 -1.60
N ARG A 308 -25.45 3.43 -1.96
CA ARG A 308 -26.52 2.62 -2.55
C ARG A 308 -27.38 1.93 -1.49
N MET A 309 -26.78 1.42 -0.41
CA MET A 309 -27.44 0.46 0.47
C MET A 309 -27.59 0.92 1.93
N ASP A 310 -26.81 1.89 2.41
CA ASP A 310 -26.85 2.36 3.81
C ASP A 310 -27.82 3.56 3.96
N PRO A 311 -28.93 3.43 4.70
CA PRO A 311 -29.92 4.50 4.87
C PRO A 311 -29.31 5.80 5.43
N ARG A 312 -28.38 5.70 6.38
CA ARG A 312 -27.72 6.86 6.99
C ARG A 312 -26.90 7.64 5.96
N THR A 313 -26.12 6.94 5.14
CA THR A 313 -25.34 7.56 4.06
C THR A 313 -26.25 8.17 3.00
N ARG A 314 -27.36 7.52 2.64
CA ARG A 314 -28.35 8.07 1.69
C ARG A 314 -28.95 9.38 2.18
N ALA A 315 -29.43 9.42 3.42
CA ALA A 315 -29.96 10.64 4.04
C ALA A 315 -28.89 11.76 4.08
N TYR A 316 -27.63 11.42 4.35
CA TYR A 316 -26.53 12.40 4.25
C TYR A 316 -26.35 12.93 2.82
N VAL A 317 -26.35 12.06 1.82
CA VAL A 317 -26.22 12.44 0.41
C VAL A 317 -27.37 13.35 -0.01
N GLU A 318 -28.60 13.00 0.30
CA GLU A 318 -29.80 13.78 -0.01
C GLU A 318 -29.71 15.18 0.62
N ARG A 319 -29.43 15.26 1.92
CA ARG A 319 -29.25 16.53 2.63
C ARG A 319 -28.16 17.41 2.00
N ARG A 320 -26.97 16.86 1.73
CA ARG A 320 -25.86 17.65 1.16
C ARG A 320 -26.13 18.06 -0.29
N THR A 321 -26.93 17.28 -1.03
CA THR A 321 -27.36 17.62 -2.38
C THR A 321 -28.35 18.79 -2.34
N ALA A 322 -29.29 18.79 -1.39
CA ALA A 322 -30.20 19.91 -1.17
C ALA A 322 -29.47 21.21 -0.77
N GLU A 323 -28.33 21.11 -0.08
CA GLU A 323 -27.43 22.24 0.20
C GLU A 323 -26.58 22.70 -1.00
N GLY A 324 -26.84 22.18 -2.22
CA GLY A 324 -26.15 22.58 -3.45
C GLY A 324 -24.76 21.96 -3.64
N ARG A 325 -24.37 20.95 -2.84
CA ARG A 325 -23.06 20.29 -3.04
C ARG A 325 -23.08 19.30 -4.19
N THR A 326 -21.99 19.28 -4.95
CA THR A 326 -21.80 18.28 -5.99
C THR A 326 -21.56 16.89 -5.40
N LEU A 327 -21.96 15.85 -6.14
CA LEU A 327 -21.72 14.46 -5.75
C LEU A 327 -20.23 14.16 -5.46
N ARG A 328 -19.33 14.85 -6.17
CA ARG A 328 -17.87 14.73 -5.96
C ARG A 328 -17.46 15.26 -4.59
N GLU A 329 -18.01 16.39 -4.15
CA GLU A 329 -17.74 16.95 -2.82
C GLU A 329 -18.32 16.09 -1.71
N ILE A 330 -19.56 15.61 -1.89
CA ILE A 330 -20.22 14.70 -0.95
C ILE A 330 -19.36 13.44 -0.75
N ARG A 331 -18.92 12.80 -1.85
CA ARG A 331 -18.03 11.62 -1.78
C ARG A 331 -16.71 11.92 -1.07
N ARG A 332 -16.14 13.11 -1.20
CA ARG A 332 -14.92 13.51 -0.47
C ARG A 332 -15.17 13.60 1.04
N CYS A 333 -16.26 14.23 1.44
CA CYS A 333 -16.67 14.28 2.85
C CYS A 333 -16.87 12.88 3.42
N LEU A 334 -17.61 12.02 2.71
CA LEU A 334 -17.85 10.63 3.10
C LEU A 334 -16.55 9.83 3.24
N LYS A 335 -15.60 9.97 2.30
CA LYS A 335 -14.28 9.31 2.41
C LYS A 335 -13.49 9.79 3.63
N ARG A 336 -13.55 11.08 3.97
CA ARG A 336 -12.90 11.62 5.17
C ARG A 336 -13.51 11.06 6.46
N TYR A 337 -14.84 10.95 6.51
CA TYR A 337 -15.54 10.33 7.65
C TYR A 337 -15.22 8.84 7.78
N LEU A 338 -15.24 8.10 6.66
CA LEU A 338 -14.92 6.68 6.66
C LEU A 338 -13.46 6.43 7.10
N ALA A 339 -12.51 7.24 6.65
CA ALA A 339 -11.12 7.12 7.09
C ALA A 339 -11.00 7.32 8.62
N ARG A 340 -11.74 8.28 9.19
CA ARG A 340 -11.80 8.50 10.64
C ARG A 340 -12.41 7.29 11.37
N GLU A 341 -13.53 6.77 10.88
CA GLU A 341 -14.22 5.60 11.46
C GLU A 341 -13.30 4.38 11.50
N ILE A 342 -12.66 4.06 10.37
CA ILE A 342 -11.70 2.96 10.25
C ILE A 342 -10.52 3.16 11.22
N TYR A 343 -9.93 4.35 11.27
CA TYR A 343 -8.80 4.62 12.18
C TYR A 343 -9.18 4.39 13.64
N ARG A 344 -10.34 4.90 14.07
CA ARG A 344 -10.82 4.75 15.44
C ARG A 344 -11.07 3.28 15.76
N HIS A 345 -11.73 2.54 14.87
CA HIS A 345 -11.98 1.12 15.05
C HIS A 345 -10.67 0.34 15.23
N LEU A 346 -9.72 0.49 14.31
CA LEU A 346 -8.43 -0.21 14.38
C LEU A 346 -7.64 0.13 15.64
N THR A 347 -7.65 1.41 16.04
CA THR A 347 -6.95 1.88 17.25
C THR A 347 -7.58 1.31 18.52
N THR A 348 -8.91 1.34 18.62
CA THR A 348 -9.64 0.80 19.78
C THR A 348 -9.47 -0.72 19.87
N ALA A 349 -9.65 -1.44 18.76
CA ALA A 349 -9.52 -2.89 18.72
C ALA A 349 -8.08 -3.34 19.07
N ALA A 350 -7.06 -2.65 18.55
CA ALA A 350 -5.67 -2.98 18.87
C ALA A 350 -5.32 -2.68 20.34
N ARG A 351 -5.89 -1.62 20.94
CA ARG A 351 -5.72 -1.34 22.37
C ARG A 351 -6.36 -2.43 23.24
N ALA A 352 -7.57 -2.85 22.90
CA ALA A 352 -8.25 -3.93 23.61
C ALA A 352 -7.47 -5.25 23.59
N GLN A 353 -6.78 -5.57 22.49
CA GLN A 353 -5.92 -6.74 22.38
C GLN A 353 -4.62 -6.67 23.20
N LEU A 354 -4.17 -5.47 23.61
CA LEU A 354 -3.00 -5.31 24.48
C LEU A 354 -3.35 -5.40 25.97
N THR A 355 -4.63 -5.23 26.30
CA THR A 355 -5.14 -5.24 27.68
C THR A 355 -5.83 -6.55 28.07
N ALA A 356 -6.07 -7.43 27.09
CA ALA A 356 -6.61 -8.77 27.26
C ALA A 356 -5.47 -9.78 27.25
#